data_AF-A0AB35N5Z8-F1
#
_entry.id   AF-A0AB35N5Z8-F1
#
_cell.length_a   1.000
_cell.length_b   1.000
_cell.length_c   1.000
_cell.angle_alpha   90.00
_cell.angle_beta   90.00
_cell.angle_gamma   90.00
#
_symmetry.space_group_name_H-M   'P 1'
#
loop_
_entity.id
_entity.type
_entity.pdbx_description
1 polymer ?
#
loop_
_entity_poly.entity_id
_entity_poly.type
_entity_poly.pdbx_seq_one_letter_code
_entity_poly.pdbx_strand_id
1 'polypeptide(L)'
;MAKYNQITQADGWYFVHENVVDKDDKPYVVYRVAVWALDEENDVIGLIHVSGLTLENTQTPKLIPPPPVQGSYLHESELSTVQSSCLKQQ
;
A
#
# COMPACT_ATOMS: atom_id res chain seq x y z
N MET A 1 -16.86 -6.38 -8.00
CA MET A 1 -15.47 -6.52 -8.43
C MET A 1 -15.09 -5.21 -9.08
N ALA A 2 -14.07 -4.50 -8.57
CA ALA A 2 -13.58 -3.31 -9.25
C ALA A 2 -13.04 -3.73 -10.62
N LYS A 3 -13.49 -3.05 -11.67
CA LYS A 3 -12.92 -3.16 -13.01
C LYS A 3 -11.92 -2.04 -13.18
N TYR A 4 -10.75 -2.38 -13.70
CA TYR A 4 -9.70 -1.41 -13.97
C TYR A 4 -9.56 -1.25 -15.48
N ASN A 5 -9.64 -0.02 -15.92
CA ASN A 5 -9.46 0.35 -17.33
C ASN A 5 -7.98 0.38 -17.71
N GLN A 6 -7.11 0.71 -16.74
CA GLN A 6 -5.67 0.80 -16.95
C GLN A 6 -4.92 0.39 -15.68
N ILE A 7 -3.75 -0.21 -15.87
CA ILE A 7 -2.78 -0.52 -14.82
C ILE A 7 -1.42 0.02 -15.27
N THR A 8 -0.67 0.65 -14.36
CA THR A 8 0.67 1.19 -14.61
C THR A 8 1.56 0.91 -13.40
N GLN A 9 2.85 0.64 -13.63
CA GLN A 9 3.79 0.35 -12.55
C GLN A 9 3.97 1.55 -11.60
N ALA A 10 4.08 1.28 -10.30
CA ALA A 10 4.21 2.31 -9.25
C ALA A 10 5.55 2.20 -8.52
N ASP A 11 6.66 2.23 -9.27
CA ASP A 11 7.99 2.16 -8.69
C ASP A 11 8.26 3.31 -7.72
N GLY A 12 8.86 2.99 -6.58
CA GLY A 12 9.17 3.98 -5.54
C GLY A 12 7.94 4.52 -4.80
N TRP A 13 6.72 4.05 -5.06
CA TRP A 13 5.53 4.55 -4.40
C TRP A 13 5.10 3.70 -3.19
N TYR A 14 4.65 4.40 -2.15
CA TYR A 14 4.20 3.81 -0.90
C TYR A 14 2.91 4.44 -0.42
N PHE A 15 2.02 3.64 0.16
CA PHE A 15 0.89 4.11 0.95
C PHE A 15 1.28 4.10 2.42
N VAL A 16 1.21 5.26 3.05
CA VAL A 16 1.60 5.48 4.45
C VAL A 16 0.40 5.91 5.25
N HIS A 17 0.17 5.26 6.38
CA HIS A 17 -0.82 5.71 7.36
C HIS A 17 -0.27 5.56 8.78
N GLU A 18 -0.86 6.29 9.74
CA GLU A 18 -0.50 6.12 11.14
C GLU A 18 -0.91 4.73 11.63
N ASN A 19 -0.02 4.07 12.38
CA ASN A 19 -0.37 2.86 13.08
C ASN A 19 -1.24 3.24 14.29
N VAL A 20 -2.42 2.65 14.43
CA VAL A 20 -3.29 2.91 15.59
C VAL A 20 -3.09 1.90 16.72
N VAL A 21 -2.38 0.79 16.45
CA VAL A 21 -2.24 -0.34 17.38
C VAL A 21 -0.92 -0.28 18.15
N ASP A 22 0.21 -0.11 17.44
CA ASP A 22 1.55 -0.14 18.04
C ASP A 22 2.29 1.20 17.84
N LYS A 23 1.67 2.31 18.26
CA LYS A 23 2.19 3.67 18.04
C LYS A 23 3.60 3.90 18.63
N ASP A 24 3.90 3.28 19.76
CA ASP A 24 5.15 3.52 20.50
C ASP A 24 6.38 2.88 19.84
N ASP A 25 6.21 1.77 19.12
CA ASP A 25 7.33 1.05 18.48
C ASP A 25 7.33 1.25 16.94
N LYS A 26 6.14 1.32 16.33
CA LYS A 26 5.98 1.52 14.87
C LYS A 26 4.88 2.53 14.61
N PRO A 27 5.18 3.85 14.64
CA PRO A 27 4.17 4.89 14.52
C PRO A 27 3.47 4.93 13.16
N TYR A 28 4.06 4.32 12.13
CA TYR A 28 3.50 4.25 10.78
C TYR A 28 3.40 2.82 10.27
N VAL A 29 2.43 2.60 9.40
CA VAL A 29 2.36 1.42 8.55
C VAL A 29 2.59 1.87 7.11
N VAL A 30 3.57 1.24 6.47
CA VAL A 30 4.00 1.58 5.12
C VAL A 30 3.82 0.36 4.21
N TYR A 31 2.96 0.51 3.20
CA TYR A 31 2.74 -0.49 2.18
C TYR A 31 3.37 -0.04 0.87
N ARG A 32 4.12 -0.92 0.20
CA ARG A 32 4.58 -0.65 -1.17
C ARG A 32 3.38 -0.70 -2.11
N VAL A 33 3.20 0.36 -2.90
CA VAL A 33 2.28 0.37 -4.02
C VAL A 33 2.97 -0.34 -5.17
N ALA A 34 2.37 -1.42 -5.66
CA ALA A 34 2.91 -2.18 -6.78
C ALA A 34 2.53 -1.54 -8.12
N VAL A 35 1.29 -1.07 -8.22
CA VAL A 35 0.72 -0.48 -9.44
C VAL A 35 -0.28 0.61 -9.12
N TRP A 36 -0.42 1.55 -10.05
CA TRP A 36 -1.55 2.47 -10.15
C TRP A 36 -2.61 1.87 -11.06
N ALA A 37 -3.84 1.85 -10.59
CA ALA A 37 -4.99 1.43 -11.37
C ALA A 37 -5.95 2.61 -11.58
N LEU A 38 -6.49 2.75 -12.80
CA LEU A 38 -7.66 3.60 -13.04
C LEU A 38 -8.90 2.72 -13.08
N ASP A 39 -9.93 3.11 -12.35
CA ASP A 39 -11.24 2.45 -12.43
C ASP A 39 -12.15 3.04 -13.53
N GLU A 40 -13.40 2.58 -13.57
CA GLU A 40 -14.41 3.03 -14.53
C GLU A 40 -14.86 4.49 -14.31
N GLU A 41 -14.65 5.03 -13.11
CA GLU A 41 -14.96 6.41 -12.74
C GLU A 41 -13.76 7.35 -13.00
N ASN A 42 -12.64 6.79 -13.48
CA ASN A 42 -11.34 7.44 -13.66
C ASN A 42 -10.65 7.83 -12.36
N ASP A 43 -11.01 7.19 -11.25
CA ASP A 43 -10.31 7.34 -9.98
C ASP A 43 -9.01 6.56 -10.00
N VAL A 44 -7.96 7.18 -9.48
CA VAL A 44 -6.62 6.59 -9.41
C VAL A 44 -6.44 5.89 -8.06
N ILE A 45 -6.24 4.58 -8.09
CA ILE A 45 -6.10 3.73 -6.90
C ILE A 45 -4.73 3.07 -6.94
N GLY A 46 -3.94 3.26 -5.89
CA GLY A 46 -2.69 2.53 -5.70
C GLY A 46 -2.98 1.15 -5.15
N LEU A 47 -2.61 0.09 -5.87
CA LEU A 47 -2.77 -1.28 -5.40
C LEU A 47 -1.50 -1.77 -4.71
N ILE A 48 -1.68 -2.40 -3.56
CA ILE A 48 -0.61 -2.91 -2.71
C ILE A 48 -0.55 -4.44 -2.79
N HIS A 49 0.64 -4.99 -2.56
CA HIS A 49 0.81 -6.44 -2.43
C HIS A 49 0.39 -6.91 -1.03
N VAL A 50 -0.18 -8.11 -0.95
CA VAL A 50 -0.72 -8.71 0.29
C VAL A 50 0.39 -9.18 1.25
N SER A 51 1.67 -9.05 0.89
CA SER A 51 2.81 -9.37 1.77
C SER A 51 2.72 -8.58 3.08
N GLY A 52 2.27 -9.26 4.15
CA GLY A 52 1.99 -8.65 5.45
C GLY A 52 0.58 -8.90 5.99
N LEU A 53 -0.33 -9.44 5.17
CA LEU A 53 -1.59 -10.02 5.60
C LEU A 53 -1.43 -11.54 5.61
N THR A 54 -1.92 -12.20 6.66
CA THR A 54 -1.97 -13.66 6.75
C THR A 54 -2.85 -14.21 5.63
N LEU A 55 -2.25 -14.56 4.50
CA LEU A 55 -2.90 -15.37 3.48
C LEU A 55 -3.05 -16.78 4.06
N GLU A 56 -4.29 -17.28 4.13
CA GLU A 56 -4.49 -18.70 4.36
C GLU A 56 -3.79 -19.47 3.22
N ASN A 57 -3.10 -20.57 3.54
CA ASN A 57 -2.17 -21.32 2.68
C ASN A 57 -2.71 -21.77 1.30
N THR A 58 -3.98 -21.50 0.99
CA THR A 58 -4.68 -21.84 -0.25
C THR A 58 -4.97 -20.64 -1.15
N GLN A 59 -4.67 -19.41 -0.74
CA GLN A 59 -4.97 -18.22 -1.53
C GLN A 59 -3.83 -17.80 -2.46
N THR A 60 -4.16 -17.60 -3.74
CA THR A 60 -3.26 -17.01 -4.72
C THR A 60 -2.95 -15.56 -4.34
N PRO A 61 -1.67 -15.13 -4.38
CA PRO A 61 -1.30 -13.74 -4.20
C PRO A 61 -2.09 -12.84 -5.16
N LYS A 62 -2.64 -11.75 -4.64
CA LYS A 62 -3.41 -10.77 -5.41
C LYS A 62 -3.01 -9.37 -5.00
N LEU A 63 -3.26 -8.42 -5.88
CA LEU A 63 -3.18 -7.00 -5.56
C LEU A 63 -4.51 -6.56 -4.94
N ILE A 64 -4.42 -5.80 -3.85
CA ILE A 64 -5.59 -5.27 -3.15
C ILE A 64 -5.46 -3.75 -3.01
N PRO A 65 -6.58 -3.00 -2.90
CA PRO A 65 -6.50 -1.64 -2.43
C PRO A 65 -5.93 -1.59 -1.00
N PRO A 66 -5.30 -0.48 -0.60
CA PRO A 66 -4.87 -0.28 0.77
C PRO A 66 -6.07 -0.35 1.72
N PRO A 67 -5.83 -0.61 3.03
CA PRO A 67 -6.89 -0.55 4.02
C PRO A 67 -7.65 0.79 3.95
N PRO A 68 -8.96 0.81 4.21
CA PRO A 68 -9.80 2.02 4.15
C PRO A 68 -9.56 2.91 5.37
N VAL A 69 -8.31 3.35 5.55
CA VAL A 69 -7.83 4.22 6.61
C VAL A 69 -7.29 5.50 6.00
N GLN A 70 -7.31 6.59 6.76
CA GLN A 70 -6.72 7.83 6.31
C GLN A 70 -5.20 7.67 6.20
N GLY A 71 -4.67 7.91 5.00
CA GLY A 71 -3.26 7.79 4.70
C GLY A 71 -2.88 8.67 3.50
N SER A 72 -1.65 8.55 3.06
CA SER A 72 -1.10 9.33 1.94
C SER A 72 -0.21 8.46 1.08
N TYR A 73 -0.23 8.73 -0.23
CA TYR A 73 0.72 8.15 -1.16
C TYR A 73 1.95 9.03 -1.22
N LEU A 74 3.12 8.44 -0.97
CA LEU A 74 4.40 9.13 -0.94
C LEU A 74 5.40 8.39 -1.82
N HIS A 75 6.22 9.15 -2.54
CA HIS A 75 7.37 8.58 -3.23
C HIS A 75 8.52 8.29 -2.25
N GLU A 76 9.42 7.37 -2.59
CA GLU A 76 10.54 6.95 -1.73
C GLU A 76 11.41 8.13 -1.27
N SER A 77 11.53 9.15 -2.13
CA SER A 77 12.28 10.38 -1.85
C SER A 77 11.59 11.30 -0.84
N GLU A 78 10.29 11.11 -0.61
CA GLU A 78 9.46 11.90 0.30
C GLU A 78 9.24 11.20 1.65
N LEU A 79 9.67 9.93 1.77
CA LEU A 79 9.58 9.20 3.02
C LEU A 79 10.57 9.77 4.04
N SER A 80 10.05 10.06 5.23
CA SER A 80 10.89 10.35 6.39
C SER A 80 11.65 9.10 6.85
N THR A 81 12.77 9.29 7.55
CA THR A 81 13.57 8.19 8.11
C THR A 81 12.75 7.21 8.95
N VAL A 82 11.77 7.72 9.72
CA VAL A 82 10.89 6.92 10.58
C VAL A 82 9.90 6.08 9.75
N GLN A 83 9.37 6.64 8.66
CA GLN A 83 8.48 5.90 7.77
C GLN A 83 9.25 4.82 7.01
N SER A 84 10.43 5.17 6.49
CA SER A 84 11.32 4.22 5.81
C SER A 84 11.74 3.05 6.71
N SER A 85 11.94 3.28 8.01
CA SER A 85 12.22 2.19 8.96
C SER A 85 11.00 1.32 9.29
N CYS A 86 9.79 1.84 9.12
CA CYS A 86 8.54 1.08 9.29
C CYS A 86 8.13 0.26 8.05
N LEU A 87 8.91 0.37 6.98
CA LEU A 87 8.70 -0.39 5.76
C LEU A 87 8.83 -1.88 6.06
N LYS A 88 7.72 -2.62 5.96
CA LYS A 88 7.76 -4.08 6.06
C LYS A 88 8.59 -4.59 4.88
N GLN A 89 9.79 -5.09 5.15
CA GLN A 89 10.58 -5.81 4.15
C GLN A 89 9.72 -6.97 3.63
N GLN A 90 9.51 -7.01 2.32
CA GLN A 90 8.80 -8.08 1.62
C GLN A 90 9.67 -9.33 1.52
#